data_AF-Q8QGC9-F1
#
_entry.id   AF-Q8QGC9-F1
#
_cell.length_a   1.000
_cell.length_b   1.000
_cell.length_c   1.000
_cell.angle_alpha   90.00
_cell.angle_beta   90.00
_cell.angle_gamma   90.00
#
_symmetry.space_group_name_H-M   'P 1'
#
loop_
_entity.id
_entity.type
_entity.pdbx_description
1 polymer ?
#
loop_
_entity_poly.entity_id
_entity_poly.type
_entity_poly.pdbx_seq_one_letter_code
_entity_poly.pdbx_strand_id
1 'polypeptide(L)'
;MACAQTGSGKTAAFLLPILQQLMADGVAASHFSDIQEPEAIIVAPTRELINQIFLEARKFSYGTCVRPVVVYGGVSTGHQIREISRGCNVVCGTPGRLLDLIGRGKIGLSKLRYLVLDEADRMLDMGFAPDMRRLVGSPGMPSKENRQTLMFSATYPDDIQRMAADFMKADYLFLAVGIVGGACTDVEQTFIQVTKFSKREQLLELLKTTGMERTMVFVETKRQADFIAVFLCQEKVSTTSIHGDREQREREQALGDFRSGKCPVLVATSVAARGLDIPDVQHVVNFDLPNNIDEYVHRIGRTGRCGNTGRAISFYDPDADNQLARSLVTVLSKAQQEVPSWLEESAFSSHGAAAFNPSRNAFGSTDNRKGPHPGSFRDHGVNSKPGAQSAAVADDDEWE
;
A
#
# COMPACT_ATOMS: atom_id res chain seq x y z
N MET A 1 -14.30 4.80 -1.11
CA MET A 1 -13.00 4.22 -0.74
C MET A 1 -12.97 2.76 -1.15
N ALA A 2 -11.85 2.29 -1.68
CA ALA A 2 -11.66 0.89 -2.03
C ALA A 2 -10.44 0.30 -1.31
N CYS A 3 -10.65 -0.81 -0.61
CA CYS A 3 -9.59 -1.65 -0.08
C CYS A 3 -9.33 -2.80 -1.05
N ALA A 4 -8.20 -2.74 -1.76
CA ALA A 4 -7.82 -3.74 -2.74
C ALA A 4 -6.29 -3.80 -2.89
N GLN A 5 -5.75 -5.00 -3.06
CA GLN A 5 -4.31 -5.23 -3.24
C GLN A 5 -3.81 -4.69 -4.58
N THR A 6 -2.50 -4.45 -4.71
CA THR A 6 -1.88 -3.99 -5.96
C THR A 6 -1.89 -5.12 -7.00
N GLY A 7 -2.18 -4.80 -8.27
CA GLY A 7 -2.41 -5.81 -9.32
C GLY A 7 -3.89 -6.19 -9.55
N SER A 8 -4.83 -5.66 -8.78
CA SER A 8 -6.28 -5.91 -8.93
C SER A 8 -6.98 -5.06 -10.01
N GLY A 9 -6.23 -4.30 -10.81
CA GLY A 9 -6.81 -3.40 -11.83
C GLY A 9 -7.29 -2.04 -11.31
N LYS A 10 -6.88 -1.62 -10.10
CA LYS A 10 -7.25 -0.32 -9.48
C LYS A 10 -7.10 0.86 -10.43
N THR A 11 -5.96 0.91 -11.14
CA THR A 11 -5.61 2.00 -12.05
C THR A 11 -6.63 2.17 -13.17
N ALA A 12 -7.04 1.09 -13.83
CA ALA A 12 -8.09 1.15 -14.85
C ALA A 12 -9.45 1.52 -14.25
N ALA A 13 -9.76 1.02 -13.05
CA ALA A 13 -11.05 1.26 -12.37
C ALA A 13 -11.32 2.74 -12.09
N PHE A 14 -10.29 3.55 -11.80
CA PHE A 14 -10.47 4.99 -11.66
C PHE A 14 -10.18 5.76 -12.96
N LEU A 15 -9.21 5.35 -13.80
CA LEU A 15 -8.86 6.10 -15.00
C LEU A 15 -9.96 6.07 -16.05
N LEU A 16 -10.51 4.89 -16.37
CA LEU A 16 -11.50 4.75 -17.44
C LEU A 16 -12.74 5.65 -17.24
N PRO A 17 -13.43 5.64 -16.08
CA PRO A 17 -14.59 6.52 -15.90
C PRO A 17 -14.21 8.01 -15.86
N ILE A 18 -13.05 8.37 -15.30
CA ILE A 18 -12.57 9.76 -15.30
C ILE A 18 -12.34 10.23 -16.74
N LEU A 19 -11.57 9.48 -17.54
CA LEU A 19 -11.28 9.83 -18.92
C LEU A 19 -12.55 9.89 -19.77
N GLN A 20 -13.47 8.94 -19.60
CA GLN A 20 -14.77 8.95 -20.27
C GLN A 20 -15.52 10.26 -20.02
N GLN A 21 -15.60 10.69 -18.77
CA GLN A 21 -16.33 11.91 -18.44
C GLN A 21 -15.62 13.17 -18.97
N LEU A 22 -14.29 13.25 -18.86
CA LEU A 22 -13.52 14.37 -19.42
C LEU A 22 -13.71 14.50 -20.94
N MET A 23 -13.81 13.37 -21.65
CA MET A 23 -14.09 13.36 -23.09
C MET A 23 -15.52 13.79 -23.41
N ALA A 24 -16.51 13.35 -22.62
CA ALA A 24 -17.91 13.66 -22.82
C ALA A 24 -18.23 15.15 -22.60
N ASP A 25 -17.62 15.76 -21.60
CA ASP A 25 -17.88 17.17 -21.23
C ASP A 25 -17.18 18.16 -22.17
N GLY A 26 -16.27 17.68 -23.01
CA GLY A 26 -15.37 18.52 -23.81
C GLY A 26 -14.21 19.03 -22.95
N VAL A 27 -13.00 18.87 -23.46
CA VAL A 27 -11.79 19.14 -22.67
C VAL A 27 -11.46 20.64 -22.72
N ALA A 28 -11.62 21.31 -21.59
CA ALA A 28 -11.24 22.71 -21.42
C ALA A 28 -9.75 22.85 -21.07
N ALA A 29 -8.86 22.26 -21.88
CA ALA A 29 -7.42 22.51 -21.72
C ALA A 29 -7.13 23.97 -22.10
N SER A 30 -6.77 24.80 -21.12
CA SER A 30 -6.25 26.15 -21.35
C SER A 30 -4.82 26.07 -21.90
N HIS A 31 -4.69 25.56 -23.13
CA HIS A 31 -3.49 25.82 -23.93
C HIS A 31 -3.26 27.34 -23.91
N PHE A 32 -2.04 27.78 -23.62
CA PHE A 32 -1.62 29.20 -23.50
C PHE A 32 -1.84 29.92 -22.15
N SER A 33 -2.30 29.25 -21.09
CA SER A 33 -2.28 29.82 -19.73
C SER A 33 -0.96 29.53 -19.00
N ASP A 34 -0.41 30.53 -18.30
CA ASP A 34 0.76 30.36 -17.40
C ASP A 34 0.48 29.41 -16.23
N ILE A 35 -0.81 29.30 -15.85
CA ILE A 35 -1.33 28.41 -14.83
C ILE A 35 -2.22 27.37 -15.51
N GLN A 36 -1.89 26.09 -15.33
CA GLN A 36 -2.72 25.00 -15.83
C GLN A 36 -3.66 24.52 -14.73
N GLU A 37 -4.92 24.26 -15.08
CA GLU A 37 -5.95 23.87 -14.12
C GLU A 37 -6.48 22.48 -14.47
N PRO A 38 -5.79 21.40 -14.05
CA PRO A 38 -6.23 20.03 -14.35
C PRO A 38 -7.59 19.72 -13.72
N GLU A 39 -8.39 18.94 -14.43
CA GLU A 39 -9.69 18.45 -13.97
C GLU A 39 -9.54 17.19 -13.12
N ALA A 40 -8.43 16.46 -13.26
CA ALA A 40 -8.11 15.31 -12.42
C ALA A 40 -6.68 15.39 -11.86
N ILE A 41 -6.53 15.10 -10.57
CA ILE A 41 -5.25 14.91 -9.91
C ILE A 41 -5.22 13.50 -9.33
N ILE A 42 -4.19 12.75 -9.68
CA ILE A 42 -3.91 11.42 -9.15
C ILE A 42 -2.61 11.50 -8.35
N VAL A 43 -2.67 11.08 -7.09
CA VAL A 43 -1.56 11.12 -6.15
C VAL A 43 -1.16 9.70 -5.78
N ALA A 44 0.15 9.44 -5.83
CA ALA A 44 0.73 8.17 -5.40
C ALA A 44 2.02 8.42 -4.59
N PRO A 45 2.38 7.51 -3.67
CA PRO A 45 3.50 7.70 -2.73
C PRO A 45 4.88 7.71 -3.39
N THR A 46 5.08 6.96 -4.47
CA THR A 46 6.40 6.74 -5.08
C THR A 46 6.47 7.22 -6.52
N ARG A 47 7.69 7.52 -6.97
CA ARG A 47 7.97 7.94 -8.36
C ARG A 47 7.61 6.85 -9.35
N GLU A 48 7.86 5.61 -8.96
CA GLU A 48 7.65 4.45 -9.79
C GLU A 48 6.16 4.16 -9.96
N LEU A 49 5.38 4.18 -8.88
CA LEU A 49 3.93 3.98 -8.96
C LEU A 49 3.26 5.09 -9.77
N ILE A 50 3.64 6.36 -9.54
CA ILE A 50 3.00 7.45 -10.27
C ILE A 50 3.36 7.41 -11.77
N ASN A 51 4.56 6.97 -12.12
CA ASN A 51 4.94 6.76 -13.51
C ASN A 51 4.16 5.60 -14.15
N GLN A 52 3.88 4.53 -13.42
CA GLN A 52 3.04 3.44 -13.90
C GLN A 52 1.62 3.92 -14.19
N ILE A 53 1.01 4.62 -13.24
CA ILE A 53 -0.30 5.23 -13.42
C ILE A 53 -0.31 6.19 -14.62
N PHE A 54 0.72 7.02 -14.76
CA PHE A 54 0.85 7.94 -15.89
C PHE A 54 0.94 7.21 -17.24
N LEU A 55 1.71 6.13 -17.33
CA LEU A 55 1.81 5.34 -18.55
C LEU A 55 0.49 4.69 -18.92
N GLU A 56 -0.27 4.17 -17.95
CA GLU A 56 -1.63 3.68 -18.18
C GLU A 56 -2.58 4.81 -18.61
N ALA A 57 -2.51 5.98 -17.96
CA ALA A 57 -3.29 7.15 -18.36
C ALA A 57 -2.98 7.56 -19.80
N ARG A 58 -1.71 7.50 -20.25
CA ARG A 58 -1.32 7.76 -21.63
C ARG A 58 -1.87 6.73 -22.61
N LYS A 59 -1.89 5.44 -22.24
CA LYS A 59 -2.47 4.38 -23.08
C LYS A 59 -3.97 4.61 -23.26
N PHE A 60 -4.70 4.85 -22.17
CA PHE A 60 -6.16 5.02 -22.21
C PHE A 60 -6.61 6.36 -22.81
N SER A 61 -5.76 7.39 -22.80
CA SER A 61 -6.05 8.69 -23.45
C SER A 61 -5.52 8.76 -24.89
N TYR A 62 -4.93 7.69 -25.42
CA TYR A 62 -4.42 7.69 -26.80
C TYR A 62 -5.55 7.92 -27.81
N GLY A 63 -5.33 8.84 -28.75
CA GLY A 63 -6.35 9.24 -29.73
C GLY A 63 -7.42 10.20 -29.19
N THR A 64 -7.29 10.68 -27.96
CA THR A 64 -8.21 11.64 -27.32
C THR A 64 -7.55 13.03 -27.19
N CYS A 65 -8.34 14.03 -26.81
CA CYS A 65 -7.84 15.38 -26.48
C CYS A 65 -7.37 15.52 -25.02
N VAL A 66 -7.47 14.47 -24.20
CA VAL A 66 -7.05 14.50 -22.80
C VAL A 66 -5.53 14.37 -22.71
N ARG A 67 -4.85 15.34 -22.09
CA ARG A 67 -3.41 15.30 -21.88
C ARG A 67 -3.04 15.00 -20.42
N PRO A 68 -2.58 13.77 -20.12
CA PRO A 68 -1.96 13.48 -18.83
C PRO A 68 -0.53 14.03 -18.76
N VAL A 69 -0.10 14.45 -17.57
CA VAL A 69 1.27 14.89 -17.25
C VAL A 69 1.69 14.27 -15.92
N VAL A 70 2.97 13.92 -15.79
CA VAL A 70 3.52 13.31 -14.58
C VAL A 70 4.51 14.24 -13.87
N VAL A 71 4.41 14.34 -12.54
CA VAL A 71 5.23 15.22 -11.71
C VAL A 71 5.74 14.53 -10.44
N TYR A 72 7.05 14.39 -10.30
CA TYR A 72 7.67 13.80 -9.13
C TYR A 72 9.08 14.33 -8.87
N GLY A 73 9.59 14.11 -7.65
CA GLY A 73 10.92 14.56 -7.21
C GLY A 73 12.09 13.95 -8.01
N GLY A 74 13.30 14.50 -7.86
CA GLY A 74 14.53 13.92 -8.45
C GLY A 74 14.72 14.13 -9.95
N VAL A 75 13.79 14.84 -10.60
CA VAL A 75 13.91 15.31 -11.99
C VAL A 75 13.83 16.84 -11.99
N SER A 76 14.47 17.47 -12.97
CA SER A 76 14.48 18.93 -13.17
C SER A 76 13.05 19.50 -13.14
N THR A 77 12.79 20.40 -12.18
CA THR A 77 11.51 21.09 -12.05
C THR A 77 11.19 21.90 -13.31
N GLY A 78 12.19 22.53 -13.95
CA GLY A 78 12.00 23.28 -15.19
C GLY A 78 11.52 22.41 -16.35
N HIS A 79 11.96 21.15 -16.42
CA HIS A 79 11.42 20.20 -17.40
C HIS A 79 9.93 19.92 -17.17
N GLN A 80 9.53 19.64 -15.92
CA GLN A 80 8.13 19.39 -15.59
C GLN A 80 7.23 20.61 -15.80
N ILE A 81 7.71 21.82 -15.48
CA ILE A 81 6.96 23.06 -15.76
C ILE A 81 6.71 23.22 -17.26
N ARG A 82 7.70 22.95 -18.11
CA ARG A 82 7.53 22.98 -19.57
C ARG A 82 6.56 21.92 -20.08
N GLU A 83 6.54 20.74 -19.45
CA GLU A 83 5.56 19.72 -19.79
C GLU A 83 4.15 20.14 -19.39
N ILE A 84 3.96 20.75 -18.21
CA ILE A 84 2.67 21.26 -17.76
C ILE A 84 2.17 22.37 -18.71
N SER A 85 3.02 23.34 -19.06
CA SER A 85 2.62 24.50 -19.88
C SER A 85 2.15 24.15 -21.30
N ARG A 86 2.38 22.92 -21.77
CA ARG A 86 1.85 22.40 -23.05
C ARG A 86 0.37 22.02 -22.98
N GLY A 87 -0.26 22.11 -21.80
CA GLY A 87 -1.65 21.72 -21.54
C GLY A 87 -1.70 20.56 -20.56
N CYS A 88 -2.57 20.61 -19.55
CA CYS A 88 -2.65 19.52 -18.58
C CYS A 88 -4.07 19.32 -18.05
N ASN A 89 -4.68 18.19 -18.40
CA ASN A 89 -6.03 17.83 -17.94
C ASN A 89 -5.98 16.86 -16.76
N VAL A 90 -4.98 15.97 -16.76
CA VAL A 90 -4.75 15.00 -15.71
C VAL A 90 -3.32 15.15 -15.20
N VAL A 91 -3.14 15.46 -13.92
CA VAL A 91 -1.82 15.44 -13.28
C VAL A 91 -1.69 14.16 -12.47
N CYS A 92 -0.67 13.36 -12.78
CA CYS A 92 -0.22 12.25 -11.95
C CYS A 92 0.99 12.75 -11.14
N GLY A 93 0.90 12.88 -9.81
CA GLY A 93 2.00 13.43 -9.01
C GLY A 93 2.32 12.73 -7.69
N THR A 94 3.57 12.84 -7.25
CA THR A 94 3.92 12.57 -5.84
C THR A 94 3.60 13.81 -4.97
N PRO A 95 3.16 13.65 -3.70
CA PRO A 95 2.66 14.76 -2.87
C PRO A 95 3.57 16.01 -2.85
N GLY A 96 4.85 15.83 -2.48
CA GLY A 96 5.78 16.96 -2.34
C GLY A 96 6.02 17.75 -3.63
N ARG A 97 6.20 17.07 -4.78
CA ARG A 97 6.41 17.76 -6.08
C ARG A 97 5.12 18.45 -6.56
N LEU A 98 3.97 17.83 -6.33
CA LEU A 98 2.69 18.42 -6.67
C LEU A 98 2.46 19.73 -5.89
N LEU A 99 2.71 19.72 -4.58
CA LEU A 99 2.63 20.91 -3.73
C LEU A 99 3.61 22.01 -4.14
N ASP A 100 4.85 21.67 -4.52
CA ASP A 100 5.83 22.65 -5.03
C ASP A 100 5.30 23.36 -6.29
N LEU A 101 4.71 22.62 -7.23
CA LEU A 101 4.17 23.18 -8.46
C LEU A 101 2.90 24.01 -8.26
N ILE A 102 2.05 23.62 -7.30
CA ILE A 102 0.90 24.43 -6.87
C ILE A 102 1.39 25.72 -6.21
N GLY A 103 2.36 25.64 -5.29
CA GLY A 103 2.94 26.80 -4.60
C GLY A 103 3.65 27.78 -5.55
N ARG A 104 4.19 27.30 -6.67
CA ARG A 104 4.75 28.13 -7.75
C ARG A 104 3.71 28.74 -8.68
N GLY A 105 2.42 28.45 -8.48
CA GLY A 105 1.34 28.90 -9.36
C GLY A 105 1.42 28.30 -10.76
N LYS A 106 1.98 27.09 -10.93
CA LYS A 106 2.01 26.40 -12.23
C LYS A 106 0.85 25.43 -12.41
N ILE A 107 0.30 24.95 -11.29
CA ILE A 107 -0.93 24.15 -11.25
C ILE A 107 -1.93 24.89 -10.37
N GLY A 108 -3.08 25.24 -10.93
CA GLY A 108 -4.26 25.72 -10.20
C GLY A 108 -5.24 24.59 -9.93
N LEU A 109 -6.08 24.73 -8.91
CA LEU A 109 -7.01 23.67 -8.48
C LEU A 109 -8.48 23.98 -8.76
N SER A 110 -8.79 25.19 -9.24
CA SER A 110 -10.17 25.71 -9.34
C SER A 110 -11.10 24.85 -10.18
N LYS A 111 -10.56 24.15 -11.19
CA LYS A 111 -11.30 23.26 -12.09
C LYS A 111 -11.25 21.78 -11.71
N LEU A 112 -10.66 21.45 -10.55
CA LEU A 112 -10.48 20.07 -10.16
C LEU A 112 -11.81 19.39 -9.86
N ARG A 113 -12.12 18.33 -10.59
CA ARG A 113 -13.32 17.51 -10.41
C ARG A 113 -13.03 16.18 -9.74
N TYR A 114 -11.85 15.62 -10.00
CA TYR A 114 -11.45 14.30 -9.52
C TYR A 114 -10.14 14.36 -8.74
N LEU A 115 -10.15 13.84 -7.52
CA LEU A 115 -8.95 13.64 -6.71
C LEU A 115 -8.80 12.15 -6.40
N VAL A 116 -7.73 11.52 -6.87
CA VAL A 116 -7.44 10.11 -6.62
C VAL A 116 -6.22 9.99 -5.71
N LEU A 117 -6.35 9.23 -4.62
CA LEU A 117 -5.28 8.88 -3.70
C LEU A 117 -5.03 7.38 -3.80
N ASP A 118 -3.94 6.96 -4.45
CA ASP A 118 -3.56 5.55 -4.59
C ASP A 118 -2.46 5.17 -3.60
N GLU A 119 -2.53 3.96 -3.05
CA GLU A 119 -1.71 3.49 -1.92
C GLU A 119 -1.69 4.49 -0.74
N ALA A 120 -2.87 4.87 -0.23
CA ALA A 120 -3.03 5.88 0.81
C ALA A 120 -2.41 5.47 2.17
N ASP A 121 -2.50 4.20 2.55
CA ASP A 121 -1.77 3.59 3.66
C ASP A 121 -0.26 3.84 3.53
N ARG A 122 0.28 3.66 2.33
CA ARG A 122 1.71 3.89 2.07
C ARG A 122 2.09 5.36 2.12
N MET A 123 1.21 6.26 1.69
CA MET A 123 1.44 7.69 1.87
C MET A 123 1.55 8.05 3.36
N LEU A 124 0.74 7.43 4.24
CA LEU A 124 0.87 7.60 5.69
C LEU A 124 2.19 7.04 6.23
N ASP A 125 2.55 5.81 5.85
CA ASP A 125 3.81 5.17 6.27
C ASP A 125 5.05 5.98 5.89
N MET A 126 4.98 6.71 4.77
CA MET A 126 6.06 7.57 4.28
C MET A 126 6.03 8.98 4.87
N GLY A 127 5.11 9.26 5.80
CA GLY A 127 5.00 10.55 6.45
C GLY A 127 4.38 11.66 5.58
N PHE A 128 3.70 11.32 4.48
CA PHE A 128 3.05 12.31 3.61
C PHE A 128 1.71 12.82 4.15
N ALA A 129 1.25 12.39 5.33
CA ALA A 129 0.00 12.85 5.92
C ALA A 129 -0.14 14.39 5.98
N PRO A 130 0.89 15.16 6.40
CA PRO A 130 0.82 16.63 6.40
C PRO A 130 0.71 17.19 4.98
N ASP A 131 1.44 16.64 4.01
CA ASP A 131 1.40 17.07 2.62
C ASP A 131 0.04 16.80 1.98
N MET A 132 -0.58 15.64 2.27
CA MET A 132 -1.93 15.33 1.80
C MET A 132 -2.98 16.28 2.37
N ARG A 133 -2.90 16.62 3.66
CA ARG A 133 -3.79 17.63 4.27
C ARG A 133 -3.58 19.02 3.66
N ARG A 134 -2.33 19.41 3.41
CA ARG A 134 -1.99 20.67 2.73
C ARG A 134 -2.52 20.70 1.30
N LEU A 135 -2.47 19.59 0.57
CA LEU A 135 -3.02 19.50 -0.78
C LEU A 135 -4.54 19.73 -0.76
N VAL A 136 -5.26 19.01 0.10
CA VAL A 136 -6.72 19.14 0.22
C VAL A 136 -7.14 20.52 0.76
N GLY A 137 -6.30 21.15 1.58
CA GLY A 137 -6.50 22.51 2.07
C GLY A 137 -5.91 23.61 1.18
N SER A 138 -5.38 23.28 0.00
CA SER A 138 -4.75 24.27 -0.89
C SER A 138 -5.77 25.25 -1.46
N PRO A 139 -5.41 26.54 -1.63
CA PRO A 139 -6.31 27.52 -2.25
C PRO A 139 -6.82 27.07 -3.62
N GLY A 140 -8.13 27.26 -3.84
CA GLY A 140 -8.79 26.85 -5.08
C GLY A 140 -9.20 25.38 -5.15
N MET A 141 -8.81 24.52 -4.19
CA MET A 141 -9.31 23.15 -4.10
C MET A 141 -10.83 23.17 -3.85
N PRO A 142 -11.67 22.60 -4.75
CA PRO A 142 -13.11 22.55 -4.52
C PRO A 142 -13.42 21.72 -3.28
N SER A 143 -14.49 22.06 -2.56
CA SER A 143 -14.90 21.31 -1.36
C SER A 143 -15.10 19.82 -1.68
N LYS A 144 -14.99 18.94 -0.68
CA LYS A 144 -15.22 17.50 -0.87
C LYS A 144 -16.64 17.17 -1.34
N GLU A 145 -17.59 18.09 -1.18
CA GLU A 145 -18.95 17.99 -1.70
C GLU A 145 -19.04 18.27 -3.21
N ASN A 146 -18.15 19.13 -3.73
CA ASN A 146 -18.13 19.61 -5.11
C ASN A 146 -17.07 18.92 -5.99
N ARG A 147 -16.32 17.96 -5.44
CA ARG A 147 -15.41 17.09 -6.19
C ARG A 147 -15.68 15.64 -5.86
N GLN A 148 -15.26 14.74 -6.74
CA GLN A 148 -15.24 13.31 -6.46
C GLN A 148 -13.84 12.90 -6.00
N THR A 149 -13.72 12.53 -4.73
CA THR A 149 -12.49 11.94 -4.19
C THR A 149 -12.59 10.41 -4.28
N LEU A 150 -11.53 9.75 -4.75
CA LEU A 150 -11.34 8.31 -4.69
C LEU A 150 -10.10 8.01 -3.85
N MET A 151 -10.24 7.08 -2.90
CA MET A 151 -9.12 6.62 -2.06
C MET A 151 -8.97 5.11 -2.20
N PHE A 152 -7.75 4.67 -2.48
CA PHE A 152 -7.37 3.28 -2.61
C PHE A 152 -6.27 2.94 -1.59
N SER A 153 -6.45 1.81 -0.91
CA SER A 153 -5.55 1.35 0.16
C SER A 153 -5.53 -0.17 0.16
N ALA A 154 -4.45 -0.81 0.60
CA ALA A 154 -4.43 -2.26 0.80
C ALA A 154 -4.91 -2.62 2.22
N THR A 155 -4.58 -1.76 3.19
CA THR A 155 -5.00 -1.89 4.59
C THR A 155 -6.05 -0.85 4.96
N TYR A 156 -6.69 -1.01 6.13
CA TYR A 156 -7.70 -0.08 6.65
C TYR A 156 -7.55 0.22 8.16
N PRO A 157 -6.37 0.71 8.60
CA PRO A 157 -6.15 1.14 9.98
C PRO A 157 -6.91 2.45 10.28
N ASP A 158 -7.07 2.76 11.57
CA ASP A 158 -7.81 3.94 12.05
C ASP A 158 -7.37 5.26 11.39
N ASP A 159 -6.07 5.45 11.17
CA ASP A 159 -5.57 6.66 10.54
C ASP A 159 -5.99 6.80 9.06
N ILE A 160 -6.17 5.68 8.37
CA ILE A 160 -6.74 5.68 7.02
C ILE A 160 -8.24 5.98 7.06
N GLN A 161 -8.97 5.48 8.07
CA GLN A 161 -10.39 5.82 8.24
C GLN A 161 -10.57 7.31 8.51
N ARG A 162 -9.72 7.90 9.36
CA ARG A 162 -9.67 9.35 9.62
C ARG A 162 -9.38 10.14 8.37
N MET A 163 -8.37 9.72 7.58
CA MET A 163 -8.07 10.35 6.30
C MET A 163 -9.26 10.29 5.33
N ALA A 164 -9.96 9.16 5.25
CA ALA A 164 -11.14 9.01 4.42
C ALA A 164 -12.27 9.95 4.86
N ALA A 165 -12.50 10.07 6.17
CA ALA A 165 -13.48 10.99 6.73
C ALA A 165 -13.14 12.47 6.42
N ASP A 166 -11.85 12.83 6.48
CA ASP A 166 -11.38 14.18 6.18
C ASP A 166 -11.56 14.52 4.69
N PHE A 167 -11.21 13.60 3.79
CA PHE A 167 -11.03 13.90 2.36
C PHE A 167 -12.22 13.55 1.46
N MET A 168 -13.07 12.63 1.90
CA MET A 168 -14.24 12.13 1.16
C MET A 168 -15.55 12.67 1.74
N LYS A 169 -16.62 12.60 0.92
CA LYS A 169 -18.00 12.87 1.37
C LYS A 169 -18.39 11.92 2.49
N ALA A 170 -19.29 12.34 3.37
CA ALA A 170 -19.70 11.51 4.51
C ALA A 170 -20.31 10.15 4.08
N ASP A 171 -21.01 10.13 2.94
CA ASP A 171 -21.74 9.01 2.37
C ASP A 171 -20.92 8.18 1.35
N TYR A 172 -19.59 8.25 1.38
CA TYR A 172 -18.77 7.51 0.42
C TYR A 172 -19.03 5.99 0.46
N LEU A 173 -19.01 5.33 -0.69
CA LEU A 173 -19.09 3.87 -0.79
C LEU A 173 -17.77 3.24 -0.34
N PHE A 174 -17.83 2.28 0.60
CA PHE A 174 -16.70 1.46 1.00
C PHE A 174 -16.73 0.12 0.29
N LEU A 175 -15.72 -0.15 -0.54
CA LEU A 175 -15.57 -1.39 -1.29
C LEU A 175 -14.40 -2.19 -0.71
N ALA A 176 -14.66 -3.41 -0.25
CA ALA A 176 -13.63 -4.34 0.16
C ALA A 176 -13.53 -5.47 -0.86
N VAL A 177 -12.36 -5.62 -1.49
CA VAL A 177 -12.08 -6.71 -2.43
C VAL A 177 -11.15 -7.70 -1.74
N GLY A 178 -11.68 -8.88 -1.42
CA GLY A 178 -10.96 -9.91 -0.66
C GLY A 178 -10.90 -9.61 0.84
N ILE A 179 -9.90 -10.17 1.54
CA ILE A 179 -9.68 -9.94 2.96
C ILE A 179 -8.88 -8.65 3.14
N VAL A 180 -9.51 -7.61 3.70
CA VAL A 180 -8.87 -6.32 3.99
C VAL A 180 -7.70 -6.52 4.96
N GLY A 181 -6.49 -6.12 4.57
CA GLY A 181 -5.27 -6.33 5.35
C GLY A 181 -4.81 -7.79 5.48
N GLY A 182 -5.46 -8.74 4.80
CA GLY A 182 -5.05 -10.14 4.75
C GLY A 182 -3.99 -10.40 3.68
N ALA A 183 -3.19 -11.46 3.88
CA ALA A 183 -2.36 -12.02 2.82
C ALA A 183 -3.23 -12.52 1.66
N CYS A 184 -2.69 -12.43 0.44
CA CYS A 184 -3.33 -13.01 -0.73
C CYS A 184 -3.38 -14.54 -0.58
N THR A 185 -4.53 -15.16 -0.82
CA THR A 185 -4.68 -16.62 -0.82
C THR A 185 -3.91 -17.28 -1.96
N ASP A 186 -3.58 -16.52 -3.00
CA ASP A 186 -2.87 -17.00 -4.19
C ASP A 186 -1.35 -17.05 -3.98
N VAL A 187 -0.87 -16.89 -2.74
CA VAL A 187 0.56 -16.95 -2.39
C VAL A 187 0.80 -18.08 -1.39
N GLU A 188 1.50 -19.12 -1.86
CA GLU A 188 2.05 -20.19 -1.01
C GLU A 188 3.13 -19.58 -0.11
N GLN A 189 2.99 -19.75 1.20
CA GLN A 189 3.88 -19.15 2.19
C GLN A 189 4.67 -20.23 2.93
N THR A 190 5.99 -20.21 2.82
CA THR A 190 6.91 -21.12 3.51
C THR A 190 7.81 -20.36 4.46
N PHE A 191 8.01 -20.88 5.67
CA PHE A 191 8.93 -20.33 6.64
C PHE A 191 10.08 -21.30 6.90
N ILE A 192 11.30 -20.78 6.88
CA ILE A 192 12.52 -21.54 7.19
C ILE A 192 13.17 -20.88 8.39
N GLN A 193 13.28 -21.61 9.49
CA GLN A 193 14.01 -21.15 10.67
C GLN A 193 15.50 -21.21 10.37
N VAL A 194 16.17 -20.05 10.42
CA VAL A 194 17.58 -19.92 10.04
C VAL A 194 18.24 -18.81 10.84
N THR A 195 19.44 -19.07 11.34
CA THR A 195 20.21 -18.04 12.07
C THR A 195 20.76 -17.00 11.09
N LYS A 196 20.97 -15.78 11.59
CA LYS A 196 21.53 -14.65 10.82
C LYS A 196 22.73 -15.01 9.93
N PHE A 197 23.66 -15.85 10.40
CA PHE A 197 24.88 -16.20 9.67
C PHE A 197 24.63 -17.20 8.54
N SER A 198 23.61 -18.05 8.66
CA SER A 198 23.28 -19.09 7.69
C SER A 198 22.33 -18.62 6.57
N LYS A 199 21.63 -17.49 6.76
CA LYS A 199 20.67 -16.94 5.78
C LYS A 199 21.24 -16.82 4.36
N ARG A 200 22.51 -16.42 4.23
CA ARG A 200 23.17 -16.22 2.94
C ARG A 200 23.37 -17.52 2.16
N GLU A 201 23.81 -18.57 2.84
CA GLU A 201 23.99 -19.89 2.22
C GLU A 201 22.63 -20.49 1.85
N GLN A 202 21.65 -20.35 2.74
CA GLN A 202 20.26 -20.78 2.48
C GLN A 202 19.65 -20.07 1.26
N LEU A 203 19.90 -18.77 1.10
CA LEU A 203 19.44 -18.02 -0.08
C LEU A 203 20.05 -18.58 -1.37
N LEU A 204 21.35 -18.85 -1.36
CA LEU A 204 22.04 -19.36 -2.55
C LEU A 204 21.52 -20.74 -2.97
N GLU A 205 21.30 -21.64 -2.01
CA GLU A 205 20.72 -22.96 -2.27
C GLU A 205 19.31 -22.86 -2.85
N LEU A 206 18.48 -21.99 -2.28
CA LEU A 206 17.13 -21.71 -2.78
C LEU A 206 17.18 -21.19 -4.22
N LEU A 207 18.03 -20.20 -4.51
CA LEU A 207 18.15 -19.61 -5.86
C LEU A 207 18.71 -20.60 -6.89
N LYS A 208 19.60 -21.52 -6.50
CA LYS A 208 20.06 -22.61 -7.37
C LYS A 208 18.92 -23.56 -7.75
N THR A 209 17.95 -23.75 -6.85
CA THR A 209 16.80 -24.62 -7.06
C THR A 209 15.72 -23.95 -7.90
N THR A 210 15.48 -22.65 -7.71
CA THR A 210 14.51 -21.87 -8.50
C THR A 210 15.04 -21.49 -9.89
N GLY A 211 16.36 -21.55 -10.11
CA GLY A 211 16.97 -21.38 -11.43
C GLY A 211 16.80 -19.96 -11.97
N MET A 212 16.12 -19.83 -13.12
CA MET A 212 15.92 -18.54 -13.81
C MET A 212 14.58 -17.88 -13.48
N GLU A 213 13.83 -18.43 -12.52
CA GLU A 213 12.57 -17.84 -12.09
C GLU A 213 12.80 -16.47 -11.44
N ARG A 214 11.96 -15.50 -11.81
CA ARG A 214 12.06 -14.13 -11.32
C ARG A 214 11.82 -14.09 -9.83
N THR A 215 12.88 -13.78 -9.09
CA THR A 215 12.92 -13.84 -7.63
C THR A 215 13.23 -12.46 -7.04
N MET A 216 12.34 -11.97 -6.20
CA MET A 216 12.54 -10.73 -5.44
C MET A 216 13.01 -11.06 -4.03
N VAL A 217 14.17 -10.54 -3.64
CA VAL A 217 14.76 -10.79 -2.33
C VAL A 217 14.68 -9.52 -1.49
N PHE A 218 13.93 -9.56 -0.40
CA PHE A 218 13.76 -8.46 0.54
C PHE A 218 14.79 -8.52 1.66
N VAL A 219 15.53 -7.43 1.83
CA VAL A 219 16.49 -7.21 2.93
C VAL A 219 16.13 -5.95 3.69
N GLU A 220 16.61 -5.83 4.93
CA GLU A 220 16.29 -4.68 5.78
C GLU A 220 17.03 -3.41 5.33
N THR A 221 18.34 -3.51 5.09
CA THR A 221 19.19 -2.33 4.90
C THR A 221 19.72 -2.16 3.47
N LYS A 222 19.98 -0.90 3.08
CA LYS A 222 20.53 -0.56 1.75
C LYS A 222 21.89 -1.20 1.51
N ARG A 223 22.76 -1.15 2.52
CA ARG A 223 24.11 -1.76 2.47
C ARG A 223 24.04 -3.27 2.26
N GLN A 224 23.08 -3.92 2.93
CA GLN A 224 22.86 -5.35 2.78
C GLN A 224 22.32 -5.70 1.40
N ALA A 225 21.49 -4.85 0.79
CA ALA A 225 21.00 -5.06 -0.57
C ALA A 225 22.16 -5.15 -1.57
N ASP A 226 23.12 -4.22 -1.48
CA ASP A 226 24.32 -4.25 -2.31
C ASP A 226 25.24 -5.42 -1.96
N PHE A 227 25.45 -5.71 -0.67
CA PHE A 227 26.29 -6.82 -0.24
C PHE A 227 25.77 -8.17 -0.75
N ILE A 228 24.47 -8.44 -0.61
CA ILE A 228 23.84 -9.68 -1.08
C ILE A 228 23.87 -9.75 -2.61
N ALA A 229 23.61 -8.65 -3.33
CA ALA A 229 23.68 -8.64 -4.78
C ALA A 229 25.11 -8.93 -5.30
N VAL A 230 26.13 -8.33 -4.67
CA VAL A 230 27.54 -8.61 -5.02
C VAL A 230 27.90 -10.07 -4.73
N PHE A 231 27.51 -10.59 -3.56
CA PHE A 231 27.73 -11.99 -3.20
C PHE A 231 27.09 -12.94 -4.21
N LEU A 232 25.83 -12.73 -4.59
CA LEU A 232 25.14 -13.57 -5.57
C LEU A 232 25.81 -13.51 -6.95
N CYS A 233 26.26 -12.33 -7.39
CA CYS A 233 27.04 -12.19 -8.62
C CYS A 233 28.38 -12.94 -8.58
N GLN A 234 29.08 -12.96 -7.43
CA GLN A 234 30.31 -13.75 -7.25
C GLN A 234 30.04 -15.26 -7.35
N GLU A 235 28.88 -15.69 -6.86
CA GLU A 235 28.38 -17.07 -6.99
C GLU A 235 27.74 -17.37 -8.36
N LYS A 236 27.93 -16.48 -9.34
CA LYS A 236 27.45 -16.60 -10.73
C LYS A 236 25.92 -16.61 -10.86
N VAL A 237 25.21 -16.01 -9.91
CA VAL A 237 23.76 -15.76 -10.00
C VAL A 237 23.53 -14.34 -10.50
N SER A 238 22.99 -14.20 -11.70
CA SER A 238 22.69 -12.90 -12.32
C SER A 238 21.69 -12.09 -11.48
N THR A 239 22.20 -11.05 -10.82
CA THR A 239 21.48 -10.30 -9.79
C THR A 239 21.62 -8.80 -10.00
N THR A 240 20.61 -8.04 -9.60
CA THR A 240 20.68 -6.58 -9.47
C THR A 240 20.08 -6.13 -8.12
N SER A 241 20.34 -4.89 -7.70
CA SER A 241 19.81 -4.34 -6.45
C SER A 241 19.02 -3.05 -6.66
N ILE A 242 18.06 -2.78 -5.77
CA ILE A 242 17.31 -1.53 -5.74
C ILE A 242 17.13 -1.04 -4.29
N HIS A 243 17.56 0.18 -4.02
CA HIS A 243 17.43 0.84 -2.72
C HIS A 243 17.41 2.36 -2.90
N GLY A 244 17.08 3.10 -1.82
CA GLY A 244 16.89 4.55 -1.88
C GLY A 244 18.15 5.39 -2.12
N ASP A 245 19.35 4.79 -2.09
CA ASP A 245 20.62 5.51 -2.40
C ASP A 245 21.04 5.36 -3.86
N ARG A 246 20.36 4.51 -4.64
CA ARG A 246 20.56 4.40 -6.09
C ARG A 246 19.97 5.61 -6.80
N GLU A 247 20.65 6.07 -7.84
CA GLU A 247 20.12 7.12 -8.69
C GLU A 247 18.87 6.64 -9.42
N GLN A 248 17.96 7.55 -9.80
CA GLN A 248 16.72 7.18 -10.48
C GLN A 248 16.96 6.36 -11.76
N ARG A 249 17.99 6.74 -12.54
CA ARG A 249 18.37 6.04 -13.76
C ARG A 249 18.82 4.60 -13.48
N GLU A 250 19.59 4.40 -12.40
CA GLU A 250 20.02 3.06 -11.98
C GLU A 250 18.84 2.21 -11.53
N ARG A 251 17.90 2.79 -10.79
CA ARG A 251 16.67 2.10 -10.36
C ARG A 251 15.83 1.66 -11.57
N GLU A 252 15.65 2.54 -12.55
CA GLU A 252 14.94 2.22 -13.81
C GLU A 252 15.66 1.13 -14.62
N GLN A 253 16.99 1.18 -14.68
CA GLN A 253 17.78 0.15 -15.34
C GLN A 253 17.69 -1.20 -14.62
N ALA A 254 17.81 -1.24 -13.29
CA ALA A 254 17.66 -2.46 -12.50
C ALA A 254 16.30 -3.11 -12.71
N LEU A 255 15.22 -2.30 -12.76
CA LEU A 255 13.88 -2.79 -13.06
C LEU A 255 13.70 -3.25 -14.51
N GLY A 256 14.42 -2.63 -15.46
CA GLY A 256 14.47 -3.10 -16.85
C GLY A 256 15.19 -4.45 -16.97
N ASP A 257 16.35 -4.59 -16.33
CA ASP A 257 17.16 -5.81 -16.32
C ASP A 257 16.41 -6.96 -15.62
N PHE A 258 15.67 -6.68 -14.55
CA PHE A 258 14.81 -7.68 -13.89
C PHE A 258 13.61 -8.09 -14.76
N ARG A 259 12.87 -7.13 -15.32
CA ARG A 259 11.69 -7.42 -16.17
C ARG A 259 12.06 -8.21 -17.43
N SER A 260 13.20 -7.90 -18.04
CA SER A 260 13.70 -8.62 -19.23
C SER A 260 14.24 -10.01 -18.92
N GLY A 261 14.44 -10.36 -17.64
CA GLY A 261 15.05 -11.63 -17.23
C GLY A 261 16.58 -11.65 -17.35
N LYS A 262 17.22 -10.54 -17.74
CA LYS A 262 18.69 -10.41 -17.77
C LYS A 262 19.30 -10.59 -16.39
N CYS A 263 18.64 -10.06 -15.36
CA CYS A 263 18.93 -10.32 -13.96
C CYS A 263 17.68 -10.91 -13.30
N PRO A 264 17.49 -12.25 -13.25
CA PRO A 264 16.29 -12.86 -12.67
C PRO A 264 16.17 -12.66 -11.16
N VAL A 265 17.21 -12.19 -10.47
CA VAL A 265 17.17 -11.86 -9.04
C VAL A 265 17.25 -10.36 -8.82
N LEU A 266 16.29 -9.81 -8.07
CA LEU A 266 16.26 -8.41 -7.64
C LEU A 266 16.29 -8.34 -6.11
N VAL A 267 17.40 -7.85 -5.57
CA VAL A 267 17.54 -7.61 -4.12
C VAL A 267 17.06 -6.19 -3.80
N ALA A 268 16.09 -6.06 -2.90
CA ALA A 268 15.44 -4.80 -2.62
C ALA A 268 15.26 -4.55 -1.13
N THR A 269 15.35 -3.28 -0.72
CA THR A 269 14.75 -2.86 0.55
C THR A 269 13.25 -2.62 0.35
N SER A 270 12.45 -2.83 1.39
CA SER A 270 11.00 -2.61 1.32
C SER A 270 10.65 -1.24 0.76
N VAL A 271 11.26 -0.19 1.30
CA VAL A 271 11.00 1.20 0.90
C VAL A 271 11.19 1.38 -0.60
N ALA A 272 12.24 0.79 -1.18
CA ALA A 272 12.54 0.95 -2.60
C ALA A 272 11.65 0.12 -3.50
N ALA A 273 11.06 -0.96 -2.99
CA ALA A 273 10.14 -1.84 -3.72
C ALA A 273 8.66 -1.45 -3.59
N ARG A 274 8.31 -0.51 -2.70
CA ARG A 274 6.92 -0.03 -2.56
C ARG A 274 6.45 0.65 -3.85
N GLY A 275 5.19 0.42 -4.22
CA GLY A 275 4.61 0.98 -5.43
C GLY A 275 5.21 0.47 -6.75
N LEU A 276 6.10 -0.53 -6.72
CA LEU A 276 6.60 -1.14 -7.95
C LEU A 276 5.61 -2.18 -8.48
N ASP A 277 4.91 -1.86 -9.57
CA ASP A 277 4.31 -2.89 -10.42
C ASP A 277 5.39 -3.63 -11.21
N ILE A 278 5.76 -4.81 -10.71
CA ILE A 278 6.71 -5.70 -11.37
C ILE A 278 5.91 -6.94 -11.75
N PRO A 279 5.55 -7.11 -13.03
CA PRO A 279 4.81 -8.27 -13.47
C PRO A 279 5.68 -9.53 -13.33
N ASP A 280 5.00 -10.66 -13.16
CA ASP A 280 5.58 -11.99 -13.23
C ASP A 280 6.74 -12.27 -12.26
N VAL A 281 6.70 -11.69 -11.05
CA VAL A 281 7.51 -12.20 -9.94
C VAL A 281 6.94 -13.56 -9.56
N GLN A 282 7.75 -14.61 -9.69
CA GLN A 282 7.34 -15.98 -9.34
C GLN A 282 7.62 -16.25 -7.86
N HIS A 283 8.79 -15.81 -7.40
CA HIS A 283 9.26 -16.01 -6.03
C HIS A 283 9.49 -14.69 -5.30
N VAL A 284 9.03 -14.63 -4.06
CA VAL A 284 9.43 -13.62 -3.08
C VAL A 284 10.21 -14.32 -1.98
N VAL A 285 11.38 -13.78 -1.64
CA VAL A 285 12.19 -14.25 -0.51
C VAL A 285 12.34 -13.12 0.49
N ASN A 286 11.77 -13.27 1.69
CA ASN A 286 12.08 -12.39 2.81
C ASN A 286 13.37 -12.89 3.46
N PHE A 287 14.51 -12.35 3.02
CA PHE A 287 15.81 -12.65 3.62
C PHE A 287 15.84 -12.14 5.06
N ASP A 288 15.39 -10.91 5.25
CA ASP A 288 15.06 -10.36 6.56
C ASP A 288 13.55 -10.18 6.63
N LEU A 289 12.91 -10.60 7.72
CA LEU A 289 11.50 -10.27 7.95
C LEU A 289 11.36 -8.75 8.19
N PRO A 290 10.20 -8.16 7.87
CA PRO A 290 9.93 -6.76 8.19
C PRO A 290 9.73 -6.55 9.69
N ASN A 291 9.55 -5.31 10.13
CA ASN A 291 9.26 -5.00 11.54
C ASN A 291 7.75 -5.00 11.88
N ASN A 292 6.87 -5.13 10.87
CA ASN A 292 5.42 -5.16 11.06
C ASN A 292 4.75 -6.07 10.03
N ILE A 293 3.56 -6.55 10.38
CA ILE A 293 2.82 -7.55 9.59
C ILE A 293 2.25 -6.98 8.29
N ASP A 294 1.86 -5.71 8.26
CA ASP A 294 1.34 -5.07 7.05
C ASP A 294 2.43 -5.06 5.97
N GLU A 295 3.66 -4.71 6.32
CA GLU A 295 4.78 -4.77 5.39
C GLU A 295 5.04 -6.19 4.88
N TYR A 296 4.93 -7.21 5.74
CA TYR A 296 5.06 -8.61 5.33
C TYR A 296 4.03 -8.98 4.25
N VAL A 297 2.75 -8.69 4.49
CA VAL A 297 1.65 -8.92 3.53
C VAL A 297 1.93 -8.24 2.19
N HIS A 298 2.47 -7.02 2.23
CA HIS A 298 2.79 -6.27 1.02
C HIS A 298 4.02 -6.78 0.25
N ARG A 299 5.00 -7.37 0.94
CA ARG A 299 6.16 -8.00 0.31
C ARG A 299 5.73 -9.26 -0.43
N ILE A 300 4.97 -10.14 0.24
CA ILE A 300 4.51 -11.38 -0.39
C ILE A 300 3.50 -11.12 -1.52
N GLY A 301 2.71 -10.04 -1.44
CA GLY A 301 1.83 -9.58 -2.54
C GLY A 301 2.55 -9.03 -3.78
N ARG A 302 3.89 -9.13 -3.85
CA ARG A 302 4.65 -8.91 -5.09
C ARG A 302 4.55 -10.10 -6.04
N THR A 303 4.27 -11.29 -5.54
CA THR A 303 3.94 -12.49 -6.33
C THR A 303 2.43 -12.80 -6.22
N GLY A 304 1.95 -13.82 -6.93
CA GLY A 304 0.57 -14.31 -6.82
C GLY A 304 -0.48 -13.36 -7.41
N ARG A 305 -0.25 -12.86 -8.64
CA ARG A 305 -1.13 -11.87 -9.29
C ARG A 305 -1.90 -12.47 -10.46
N CYS A 306 -3.08 -11.90 -10.73
CA CYS A 306 -3.92 -12.22 -11.90
C CYS A 306 -4.30 -13.70 -12.03
N GLY A 307 -4.52 -14.40 -10.91
CA GLY A 307 -4.90 -15.82 -10.89
C GLY A 307 -3.74 -16.80 -10.99
N ASN A 308 -2.49 -16.32 -11.08
CA ASN A 308 -1.30 -17.17 -10.95
C ASN A 308 -0.96 -17.36 -9.48
N THR A 309 -0.60 -18.58 -9.09
CA THR A 309 -0.07 -18.87 -7.75
C THR A 309 1.37 -18.36 -7.63
N GLY A 310 1.65 -17.61 -6.58
CA GLY A 310 2.97 -17.13 -6.21
C GLY A 310 3.57 -17.91 -5.05
N ARG A 311 4.90 -17.84 -4.88
CA ARG A 311 5.59 -18.49 -3.76
C ARG A 311 6.37 -17.47 -2.94
N ALA A 312 6.15 -17.45 -1.63
CA ALA A 312 6.83 -16.57 -0.69
C ALA A 312 7.57 -17.39 0.36
N ILE A 313 8.89 -17.28 0.40
CA ILE A 313 9.75 -17.97 1.37
C ILE A 313 10.31 -16.95 2.34
N SER A 314 10.20 -17.19 3.64
CA SER A 314 10.63 -16.26 4.67
C SER A 314 11.64 -16.91 5.60
N PHE A 315 12.79 -16.26 5.77
CA PHE A 315 13.79 -16.64 6.74
C PHE A 315 13.44 -16.05 8.10
N TYR A 316 13.28 -16.92 9.09
CA TYR A 316 12.91 -16.56 10.45
C TYR A 316 14.08 -16.84 11.40
N ASP A 317 14.57 -15.80 12.05
CA ASP A 317 15.55 -15.90 13.12
C ASP A 317 14.84 -15.67 14.47
N PRO A 318 14.72 -16.68 15.35
CA PRO A 318 14.03 -16.53 16.64
C PRO A 318 14.55 -15.40 17.51
N ASP A 319 15.83 -15.05 17.41
CA ASP A 319 16.42 -13.99 18.24
C ASP A 319 16.00 -12.59 17.77
N ALA A 320 15.66 -12.44 16.48
CA ALA A 320 15.31 -11.16 15.87
C ALA A 320 13.81 -10.99 15.60
N ASP A 321 13.13 -12.07 15.18
CA ASP A 321 11.82 -12.00 14.52
C ASP A 321 10.65 -12.39 15.43
N ASN A 322 10.92 -12.79 16.68
CA ASN A 322 9.92 -13.34 17.60
C ASN A 322 8.75 -12.39 17.90
N GLN A 323 8.97 -11.08 17.82
CA GLN A 323 7.92 -10.07 17.98
C GLN A 323 6.81 -10.19 16.92
N LEU A 324 7.12 -10.73 15.74
CA LEU A 324 6.16 -10.96 14.66
C LEU A 324 5.44 -12.30 14.73
N ALA A 325 5.92 -13.26 15.52
CA ALA A 325 5.46 -14.65 15.48
C ALA A 325 3.93 -14.79 15.56
N ARG A 326 3.28 -14.12 16.52
CA ARG A 326 1.81 -14.15 16.68
C ARG A 326 1.06 -13.62 15.47
N SER A 327 1.54 -12.53 14.90
CA SER A 327 0.93 -11.90 13.73
C SER A 327 1.09 -12.79 12.49
N LEU A 328 2.26 -13.44 12.34
CA LEU A 328 2.54 -14.37 11.25
C LEU A 328 1.65 -15.62 11.34
N VAL A 329 1.51 -16.24 12.52
CA VAL A 329 0.58 -17.35 12.75
C VAL A 329 -0.83 -16.95 12.34
N THR A 330 -1.29 -15.78 12.80
CA THR A 330 -2.63 -15.27 12.45
C THR A 330 -2.82 -15.11 10.94
N VAL A 331 -1.82 -14.58 10.23
CA VAL A 331 -1.86 -14.40 8.77
C VAL A 331 -1.89 -15.74 8.05
N LEU A 332 -1.01 -16.69 8.43
CA LEU A 332 -0.97 -18.04 7.84
C LEU A 332 -2.28 -18.78 8.05
N SER A 333 -2.83 -18.79 9.27
CA SER A 333 -4.11 -19.45 9.56
C SER A 333 -5.27 -18.84 8.75
N LYS A 334 -5.32 -17.51 8.61
CA LYS A 334 -6.34 -16.82 7.81
C LYS A 334 -6.21 -17.12 6.31
N ALA A 335 -4.98 -17.29 5.83
CA ALA A 335 -4.67 -17.64 4.46
C ALA A 335 -4.75 -19.16 4.19
N GLN A 336 -5.20 -19.96 5.18
CA GLN A 336 -5.29 -21.42 5.10
C GLN A 336 -3.95 -22.09 4.71
N GLN A 337 -2.85 -21.50 5.17
CA GLN A 337 -1.49 -22.03 4.97
C GLN A 337 -1.10 -22.95 6.13
N GLU A 338 -0.14 -23.83 5.90
CA GLU A 338 0.46 -24.63 6.96
C GLU A 338 1.23 -23.72 7.93
N VAL A 339 0.97 -23.86 9.22
CA VAL A 339 1.70 -23.14 10.27
C VAL A 339 2.74 -24.11 10.84
N PRO A 340 4.05 -23.81 10.72
CA PRO A 340 5.07 -24.67 11.33
C PRO A 340 4.93 -24.69 12.85
N SER A 341 5.04 -25.87 13.46
CA SER A 341 4.88 -26.05 14.92
C SER A 341 5.84 -25.16 15.73
N TRP A 342 7.09 -25.01 15.28
CA TRP A 342 8.08 -24.14 15.93
C TRP A 342 7.70 -22.65 15.91
N LEU A 343 6.92 -22.21 14.91
CA LEU A 343 6.45 -20.83 14.81
C LEU A 343 5.28 -20.60 15.78
N GLU A 344 4.41 -21.60 15.95
CA GLU A 344 3.38 -21.58 16.99
C GLU A 344 4.02 -21.52 18.37
N GLU A 345 4.99 -22.40 18.65
CA GLU A 345 5.74 -22.39 19.91
C GLU A 345 6.38 -21.03 20.18
N SER A 346 6.99 -20.40 19.18
CA SER A 346 7.56 -19.04 19.29
C SER A 346 6.49 -18.00 19.64
N ALA A 347 5.33 -18.07 18.99
CA ALA A 347 4.20 -17.16 19.24
C ALA A 347 3.63 -17.29 20.67
N PHE A 348 3.61 -18.50 21.22
CA PHE A 348 3.10 -18.80 22.56
C PHE A 348 4.16 -18.61 23.67
N SER A 349 5.43 -18.85 23.38
CA SER A 349 6.55 -18.71 24.34
C SER A 349 6.89 -17.24 24.64
N SER A 350 6.44 -16.32 23.79
CA SER A 350 6.77 -14.90 23.87
C SER A 350 6.23 -14.15 25.10
N HIS A 351 5.40 -14.75 25.98
CA HIS A 351 4.95 -14.12 27.23
C HIS A 351 5.06 -15.07 28.43
N GLY A 352 5.88 -14.67 29.41
CA GLY A 352 5.62 -15.00 30.81
C GLY A 352 4.31 -14.35 31.27
N ALA A 353 3.66 -14.98 32.26
CA ALA A 353 2.35 -14.65 32.80
C ALA A 353 2.09 -13.14 33.05
N ALA A 354 1.46 -12.46 32.09
CA ALA A 354 0.72 -11.22 32.33
C ALA A 354 -0.30 -11.00 31.21
N ALA A 355 -1.57 -10.81 31.62
CA ALA A 355 -2.71 -10.34 30.84
C ALA A 355 -3.22 -11.25 29.70
N PHE A 356 -3.80 -12.38 30.08
CA PHE A 356 -4.88 -12.96 29.31
C PHE A 356 -6.10 -12.03 29.42
N ASN A 357 -6.29 -11.17 28.43
CA ASN A 357 -7.61 -10.62 28.12
C ASN A 357 -7.81 -10.79 26.61
N PRO A 358 -8.62 -11.77 26.17
CA PRO A 358 -8.92 -11.92 24.76
C PRO A 358 -9.85 -10.77 24.36
N SER A 359 -9.27 -9.60 24.10
CA SER A 359 -10.01 -8.55 23.40
C SER A 359 -10.31 -9.11 22.03
N ARG A 360 -11.57 -9.42 21.85
CA ARG A 360 -12.22 -10.01 20.69
C ARG A 360 -12.26 -9.02 19.51
N ASN A 361 -11.18 -8.27 19.30
CA ASN A 361 -11.05 -7.38 18.16
C ASN A 361 -10.52 -8.19 16.98
N ALA A 362 -11.51 -8.66 16.23
CA ALA A 362 -11.36 -9.22 14.92
C ALA A 362 -10.35 -8.41 14.08
N PHE A 363 -9.35 -9.10 13.53
CA PHE A 363 -8.54 -8.67 12.38
C PHE A 363 -9.39 -8.60 11.09
N GLY A 364 -10.61 -8.09 11.20
CA GLY A 364 -11.50 -7.70 10.12
C GLY A 364 -11.96 -6.29 10.48
N SER A 365 -11.27 -5.30 9.92
CA SER A 365 -11.57 -3.89 10.17
C SER A 365 -13.02 -3.64 9.77
N THR A 366 -13.88 -3.47 10.78
CA THR A 366 -15.29 -3.18 10.58
C THR A 366 -15.40 -1.69 10.29
N ASP A 367 -16.17 -1.30 9.27
CA ASP A 367 -16.39 0.11 8.95
C ASP A 367 -17.08 0.80 10.15
N ASN A 368 -16.30 1.60 10.90
CA ASN A 368 -16.75 2.28 12.12
C ASN A 368 -17.89 3.28 11.88
N ARG A 369 -18.25 3.56 10.62
CA ARG A 369 -19.42 4.36 10.25
C ARG A 369 -20.76 3.65 10.52
N LYS A 370 -20.77 2.32 10.59
CA LYS A 370 -22.00 1.55 10.92
C LYS A 370 -22.05 1.32 12.43
N GLY A 371 -22.85 2.12 13.13
CA GLY A 371 -23.23 1.84 14.52
C GLY A 371 -23.94 0.48 14.68
N PRO A 372 -24.11 -0.03 15.91
CA PRO A 372 -24.68 -1.36 16.14
C PRO A 372 -26.14 -1.41 15.68
N HIS A 373 -26.43 -2.18 14.63
CA HIS A 373 -27.81 -2.50 14.24
C HIS A 373 -28.42 -3.48 15.25
N PRO A 374 -29.64 -3.24 15.77
CA PRO A 374 -30.35 -4.19 16.60
C PRO A 374 -31.08 -5.19 15.70
N GLY A 375 -30.73 -6.47 15.77
CA GLY A 375 -31.51 -7.51 15.11
C GLY A 375 -30.76 -8.78 14.76
N SER A 376 -30.59 -9.69 15.72
CA SER A 376 -30.99 -11.08 15.53
C SER A 376 -30.93 -11.82 16.87
N PHE A 377 -32.10 -12.32 17.26
CA PHE A 377 -32.29 -13.26 18.35
C PHE A 377 -31.47 -14.53 18.10
N ARG A 378 -30.77 -15.01 19.13
CA ARG A 378 -30.76 -16.43 19.44
C ARG A 378 -30.63 -16.67 20.94
N ASP A 379 -31.67 -17.30 21.42
CA ASP A 379 -31.99 -17.78 22.75
C ASP A 379 -30.94 -18.79 23.26
N HIS A 380 -30.55 -18.64 24.52
CA HIS A 380 -30.23 -19.76 25.41
C HIS A 380 -30.33 -19.28 26.85
N GLY A 381 -31.44 -19.63 27.48
CA GLY A 381 -31.70 -19.40 28.89
C GLY A 381 -30.72 -20.11 29.82
N VAL A 382 -30.39 -19.45 30.91
CA VAL A 382 -30.05 -20.09 32.18
C VAL A 382 -30.73 -19.32 33.31
N ASN A 383 -31.37 -20.12 34.13
CA ASN A 383 -32.23 -19.81 35.25
C ASN A 383 -31.41 -19.44 36.50
N SER A 384 -31.68 -18.29 37.14
CA SER A 384 -31.43 -18.12 38.57
C SER A 384 -32.37 -17.08 39.18
N LYS A 385 -33.09 -17.54 40.21
CA LYS A 385 -34.19 -16.92 40.97
C LYS A 385 -33.79 -15.66 41.77
N PRO A 386 -34.79 -14.90 42.29
CA PRO A 386 -34.69 -13.49 42.64
C PRO A 386 -34.39 -13.25 44.14
N GLY A 387 -33.85 -12.07 44.45
CA GLY A 387 -33.63 -11.60 45.81
C GLY A 387 -33.87 -10.10 45.98
N ALA A 388 -35.00 -9.80 46.62
CA ALA A 388 -35.29 -8.64 47.48
C ALA A 388 -35.25 -7.20 46.93
N GLN A 389 -36.45 -6.61 46.92
CA GLN A 389 -36.70 -5.17 47.03
C GLN A 389 -36.47 -4.69 48.48
N SER A 390 -35.86 -3.51 48.62
CA SER A 390 -36.12 -2.53 49.69
C SER A 390 -35.56 -1.19 49.19
N ALA A 391 -36.39 -0.27 48.74
CA ALA A 391 -37.13 0.73 49.53
C ALA A 391 -36.37 2.07 49.54
N ALA A 392 -37.14 3.11 49.23
CA ALA A 392 -36.74 4.47 48.97
C ALA A 392 -36.17 5.19 50.19
N VAL A 393 -35.25 6.13 49.95
CA VAL A 393 -35.15 7.39 50.70
C VAL A 393 -34.79 8.48 49.69
N ALA A 394 -35.66 9.47 49.60
CA ALA A 394 -35.40 10.76 48.98
C ALA A 394 -34.61 11.62 49.97
N ASP A 395 -33.65 12.38 49.48
CA ASP A 395 -33.33 13.68 50.05
C ASP A 395 -32.84 14.57 48.91
N ASP A 396 -33.63 15.62 48.69
CA ASP A 396 -33.21 16.87 48.06
C ASP A 396 -32.16 17.51 48.97
N ASP A 397 -31.11 18.11 48.38
CA ASP A 397 -30.78 19.49 48.70
C ASP A 397 -29.69 20.02 47.77
N GLU A 398 -29.95 21.25 47.32
CA GLU A 398 -29.07 22.19 46.61
C GLU A 398 -27.74 22.40 47.34
N TRP A 399 -26.75 22.98 46.65
CA TRP A 399 -26.00 24.19 47.07
C TRP A 399 -24.83 24.39 46.09
N GLU A 400 -24.88 25.55 45.41
CA GLU A 400 -23.84 26.39 44.78
C GLU A 400 -22.52 25.79 44.24
#